data_AF-A0A0S2HXR9-F1
#
_entry.id   AF-A0A0S2HXR9-F1
#
_cell.length_a   1.000
_cell.length_b   1.000
_cell.length_c   1.000
_cell.angle_alpha   90.00
_cell.angle_beta   90.00
_cell.angle_gamma   90.00
#
_symmetry.space_group_name_H-M   'P 1'
#
loop_
_entity.id
_entity.type
_entity.pdbx_description
1 polymer ?
#
loop_
_entity_poly.entity_id
_entity_poly.type
_entity_poly.pdbx_seq_one_letter_code
_entity_poly.pdbx_strand_id
1 'polypeptide(L)'
;MGKEHSLTIKYKSISLIGSKARHNQDAYAEFQIPGGYGFAICDGINGKEGGGAIASKMAIESIKRQFRNTQFKNPQKALTNALTLANFQLHDHVQKNERFKGMGASCGIVLVIEELVYYAYIGNVRFYILRDNTIYRLTRDHTKAQTALAQNKINEEKLESDPGFYIADRALGFDKDVNFSVCKQPISMEEHDMLLLTSDGLFKELTENQIAEVVNDPDASVDFMATNLAQKADQAGASDNITLTLMHVFDPEKVPFTPETGEKTEIVEGKKGIPRAVWIVLGVIGLVALLYGISEIAFNHERVTTEQKPQKSVVDTQPKDTIKPARTKDLTKKKEKEPQGVKPEFIPYKIEKGDNFYRLGIRFNVTVQLLEKVNNVQAKRLRLGQRIRIPVKAIHKVEKGEMLSTIAEKYHTPVKDILKANKLDDADRLSEGMLLNIPLQYDDKISE
;
A
#
# COMPACT_ATOMS: atom_id res chain seq x y z
N MET A 1 6.05 14.64 34.74
CA MET A 1 5.46 13.96 33.56
C MET A 1 6.35 12.78 33.24
N GLY A 2 5.80 11.61 32.92
CA GLY A 2 6.60 10.58 32.24
C GLY A 2 6.95 11.08 30.84
N LYS A 3 8.03 10.57 30.26
CA LYS A 3 8.19 10.64 28.80
C LYS A 3 7.10 9.78 28.17
N GLU A 4 6.54 10.23 27.06
CA GLU A 4 5.82 9.33 26.17
C GLU A 4 6.87 8.48 25.45
N HIS A 5 6.79 7.16 25.64
CA HIS A 5 7.50 6.23 24.76
C HIS A 5 6.92 6.40 23.36
N SER A 6 7.79 6.46 22.35
CA SER A 6 7.40 6.59 20.94
C SER A 6 8.15 5.55 20.15
N LEU A 7 7.44 4.53 19.68
CA LEU A 7 7.99 3.53 18.78
C LEU A 7 8.55 4.20 17.52
N THR A 8 9.63 3.64 16.99
CA THR A 8 10.36 4.12 15.82
C THR A 8 10.59 2.97 14.85
N ILE A 9 10.69 3.25 13.55
CA ILE A 9 11.00 2.24 12.52
C ILE A 9 12.45 2.34 12.03
N LYS A 10 13.11 1.19 11.92
CA LYS A 10 14.29 0.97 11.06
C LYS A 10 13.79 0.18 9.85
N TYR A 11 14.23 0.49 8.64
CA TYR A 11 13.71 -0.16 7.45
C TYR A 11 14.77 -0.38 6.38
N LYS A 12 14.48 -1.30 5.46
CA LYS A 12 15.29 -1.57 4.26
C LYS A 12 14.39 -1.89 3.08
N SER A 13 14.52 -1.12 2.00
CA SER A 13 13.96 -1.46 0.69
C SER A 13 15.01 -2.10 -0.21
N ILE A 14 14.61 -3.12 -0.99
CA ILE A 14 15.44 -3.83 -1.97
C ILE A 14 14.59 -4.09 -3.22
N SER A 15 15.22 -4.01 -4.39
CA SER A 15 14.62 -4.39 -5.67
C SER A 15 15.66 -5.08 -6.54
N LEU A 16 15.46 -6.37 -6.82
CA LEU A 16 16.31 -7.20 -7.68
C LEU A 16 15.60 -7.49 -9.00
N ILE A 17 16.39 -7.71 -10.07
CA ILE A 17 15.84 -8.12 -11.36
C ILE A 17 15.21 -9.52 -11.26
N GLY A 18 15.79 -10.44 -10.48
CA GLY A 18 15.41 -11.85 -10.47
C GLY A 18 16.22 -12.66 -11.50
N SER A 19 16.80 -13.77 -11.07
CA SER A 19 17.85 -14.51 -11.78
C SER A 19 17.47 -15.08 -13.16
N LYS A 20 16.17 -15.19 -13.48
CA LYS A 20 15.68 -15.60 -14.81
C LYS A 20 15.03 -14.46 -15.61
N ALA A 21 14.83 -13.29 -15.02
CA ALA A 21 14.20 -12.13 -15.67
C ALA A 21 15.23 -11.25 -16.41
N ARG A 22 14.76 -10.38 -17.32
CA ARG A 22 15.63 -9.56 -18.20
C ARG A 22 15.72 -8.09 -17.80
N HIS A 23 14.66 -7.55 -17.24
CA HIS A 23 14.51 -6.13 -16.92
C HIS A 23 13.75 -5.99 -15.61
N ASN A 24 14.09 -4.98 -14.81
CA ASN A 24 13.30 -4.63 -13.65
C ASN A 24 12.10 -3.74 -14.06
N GLN A 25 10.91 -4.26 -13.83
CA GLN A 25 9.61 -3.65 -14.10
C GLN A 25 8.91 -3.16 -12.84
N ASP A 26 9.37 -3.59 -11.65
CA ASP A 26 8.99 -3.00 -10.38
C ASP A 26 9.54 -1.56 -10.24
N ALA A 27 8.92 -0.82 -9.33
CA ALA A 27 9.46 0.40 -8.76
C ALA A 27 8.99 0.55 -7.30
N TYR A 28 9.86 1.03 -6.42
CA TYR A 28 9.51 1.38 -5.05
C TYR A 28 9.80 2.85 -4.73
N ALA A 29 9.28 3.32 -3.61
CA ALA A 29 9.60 4.62 -3.07
C ALA A 29 9.52 4.68 -1.55
N GLU A 30 10.37 5.53 -1.01
CA GLU A 30 10.42 5.96 0.38
C GLU A 30 10.22 7.48 0.37
N PHE A 31 9.38 8.01 1.26
CA PHE A 31 9.13 9.45 1.36
C PHE A 31 8.72 9.84 2.78
N GLN A 32 9.10 11.04 3.20
CA GLN A 32 8.65 11.61 4.49
C GLN A 32 7.27 12.24 4.34
N ILE A 33 6.49 12.17 5.42
CA ILE A 33 5.18 12.81 5.58
C ILE A 33 5.13 13.55 6.93
N PRO A 34 4.21 14.51 7.12
CA PRO A 34 3.99 15.10 8.44
C PRO A 34 3.62 14.02 9.46
N GLY A 35 4.44 13.84 10.50
CA GLY A 35 4.23 12.83 11.54
C GLY A 35 4.77 11.42 11.24
N GLY A 36 5.53 11.21 10.15
CA GLY A 36 6.19 9.92 9.92
C GLY A 36 6.66 9.66 8.48
N TYR A 37 6.44 8.43 8.03
CA TYR A 37 7.04 7.87 6.81
C TYR A 37 5.98 7.26 5.87
N GLY A 38 6.25 7.30 4.58
CA GLY A 38 5.47 6.64 3.55
C GLY A 38 6.35 5.76 2.68
N PHE A 39 5.83 4.57 2.37
CA PHE A 39 6.47 3.55 1.54
C PHE A 39 5.50 3.14 0.44
N ALA A 40 6.00 2.88 -0.76
CA ALA A 40 5.19 2.36 -1.85
C ALA A 40 5.98 1.36 -2.70
N ILE A 41 5.31 0.33 -3.20
CA ILE A 41 5.82 -0.60 -4.20
C ILE A 41 4.76 -0.72 -5.29
N CYS A 42 5.14 -0.49 -6.55
CA CYS A 42 4.35 -0.82 -7.71
C CYS A 42 5.08 -1.86 -8.58
N ASP A 43 4.35 -2.89 -9.00
CA ASP A 43 4.75 -3.97 -9.89
C ASP A 43 4.18 -3.69 -11.30
N GLY A 44 5.03 -3.81 -12.33
CA GLY A 44 4.83 -3.23 -13.65
C GLY A 44 4.29 -4.20 -14.71
N ILE A 45 3.00 -4.13 -15.01
CA ILE A 45 2.33 -5.00 -15.98
C ILE A 45 2.55 -4.48 -17.42
N ASN A 46 3.08 -5.34 -18.29
CA ASN A 46 3.27 -5.05 -19.71
C ASN A 46 1.97 -4.95 -20.50
N GLY A 47 1.88 -3.95 -21.37
CA GLY A 47 0.90 -3.92 -22.45
C GLY A 47 1.39 -4.59 -23.73
N LYS A 48 0.65 -4.37 -24.82
CA LYS A 48 0.86 -4.93 -26.16
C LYS A 48 2.32 -4.89 -26.66
N GLU A 49 3.05 -3.81 -26.41
CA GLU A 49 4.46 -3.63 -26.78
C GLU A 49 5.37 -3.45 -25.54
N GLY A 50 5.00 -4.05 -24.40
CA GLY A 50 5.72 -3.94 -23.14
C GLY A 50 5.28 -2.75 -22.29
N GLY A 51 6.23 -2.13 -21.59
CA GLY A 51 6.03 -0.88 -20.86
C GLY A 51 5.81 -1.00 -19.35
N GLY A 52 5.82 -2.19 -18.74
CA GLY A 52 5.59 -2.36 -17.30
C GLY A 52 6.49 -1.48 -16.41
N ALA A 53 7.78 -1.38 -16.76
CA ALA A 53 8.77 -0.53 -16.11
C ALA A 53 8.54 1.00 -16.26
N ILE A 54 7.65 1.41 -17.17
CA ILE A 54 7.17 2.80 -17.32
C ILE A 54 5.97 2.99 -16.39
N ALA A 55 5.04 2.02 -16.36
CA ALA A 55 3.83 2.07 -15.56
C ALA A 55 4.09 2.15 -14.05
N SER A 56 4.93 1.26 -13.51
CA SER A 56 5.32 1.25 -12.09
C SER A 56 5.98 2.58 -11.67
N LYS A 57 6.95 3.06 -12.46
CA LYS A 57 7.66 4.33 -12.20
C LYS A 57 6.74 5.55 -12.30
N MET A 58 5.81 5.56 -13.24
CA MET A 58 4.80 6.62 -13.39
C MET A 58 3.86 6.66 -12.18
N ALA A 59 3.38 5.49 -11.72
CA ALA A 59 2.57 5.39 -10.52
C ALA A 59 3.33 5.85 -9.27
N ILE A 60 4.57 5.39 -9.08
CA ILE A 60 5.46 5.80 -7.98
C ILE A 60 5.72 7.31 -7.97
N GLU A 61 6.08 7.94 -9.10
CA GLU A 61 6.30 9.39 -9.15
C GLU A 61 5.01 10.21 -9.00
N SER A 62 3.85 9.63 -9.33
CA SER A 62 2.54 10.24 -9.02
C SER A 62 2.25 10.20 -7.52
N ILE A 63 2.47 9.05 -6.86
CA ILE A 63 2.31 8.86 -5.41
C ILE A 63 3.25 9.79 -4.63
N LYS A 64 4.55 9.79 -4.95
CA LYS A 64 5.54 10.69 -4.34
C LYS A 64 5.15 12.16 -4.48
N ARG A 65 4.54 12.55 -5.61
CA ARG A 65 4.06 13.91 -5.85
C ARG A 65 2.80 14.26 -5.06
N GLN A 66 1.89 13.31 -4.86
CA GLN A 66 0.69 13.52 -4.04
C GLN A 66 1.02 13.76 -2.56
N PHE A 67 2.07 13.13 -2.02
CA PHE A 67 2.48 13.30 -0.63
C PHE A 67 3.47 14.45 -0.41
N ARG A 68 4.26 14.84 -1.43
CA ARG A 68 5.22 15.96 -1.32
C ARG A 68 4.52 17.27 -0.94
N ASN A 69 4.85 17.79 0.25
CA ASN A 69 4.32 19.04 0.82
C ASN A 69 2.80 19.02 1.11
N THR A 70 2.11 17.88 1.01
CA THR A 70 0.67 17.77 1.29
C THR A 70 0.44 17.47 2.76
N GLN A 71 -0.20 18.39 3.50
CA GLN A 71 -0.81 18.07 4.78
C GLN A 71 -2.19 17.42 4.57
N PHE A 72 -2.47 16.34 5.29
CA PHE A 72 -3.75 15.63 5.26
C PHE A 72 -4.19 15.25 6.68
N LYS A 73 -5.52 15.27 6.92
CA LYS A 73 -6.13 14.95 8.24
C LYS A 73 -6.73 13.55 8.32
N ASN A 74 -6.74 12.82 7.20
CA ASN A 74 -7.34 11.50 7.08
C ASN A 74 -6.40 10.66 6.18
N PRO A 75 -5.57 9.78 6.76
CA PRO A 75 -4.57 9.03 6.01
C PRO A 75 -5.20 8.09 4.97
N GLN A 76 -6.33 7.45 5.28
CA GLN A 76 -7.08 6.62 4.32
C GLN A 76 -7.47 7.42 3.06
N LYS A 77 -7.96 8.65 3.21
CA LYS A 77 -8.31 9.53 2.08
C LYS A 77 -7.08 10.02 1.33
N ALA A 78 -5.95 10.24 2.00
CA ALA A 78 -4.70 10.59 1.34
C ALA A 78 -4.17 9.42 0.48
N LEU A 79 -4.21 8.20 1.02
CA LEU A 79 -3.94 6.94 0.31
C LEU A 79 -4.85 6.78 -0.93
N THR A 80 -6.18 6.91 -0.77
CA THR A 80 -7.13 6.86 -1.88
C THR A 80 -6.81 7.91 -2.94
N ASN A 81 -6.56 9.17 -2.54
CA ASN A 81 -6.23 10.24 -3.49
C ASN A 81 -4.94 9.94 -4.28
N ALA A 82 -3.92 9.34 -3.65
CA ALA A 82 -2.66 8.98 -4.31
C ALA A 82 -2.86 7.86 -5.35
N LEU A 83 -3.60 6.81 -5.01
CA LEU A 83 -3.94 5.75 -5.97
C LEU A 83 -4.87 6.25 -7.09
N THR A 84 -5.83 7.12 -6.80
CA THR A 84 -6.66 7.77 -7.83
C THR A 84 -5.83 8.61 -8.80
N LEU A 85 -4.88 9.41 -8.29
CA LEU A 85 -4.02 10.25 -9.14
C LEU A 85 -3.04 9.42 -9.97
N ALA A 86 -2.50 8.33 -9.41
CA ALA A 86 -1.69 7.36 -10.14
C ALA A 86 -2.50 6.64 -11.24
N ASN A 87 -3.72 6.18 -10.92
CA ASN A 87 -4.61 5.53 -11.88
C ASN A 87 -4.96 6.47 -13.04
N PHE A 88 -5.36 7.71 -12.73
CA PHE A 88 -5.73 8.70 -13.74
C PHE A 88 -4.58 8.99 -14.71
N GLN A 89 -3.37 9.23 -14.22
CA GLN A 89 -2.21 9.51 -15.08
C GLN A 89 -1.82 8.30 -15.92
N LEU A 90 -1.82 7.10 -15.34
CA LEU A 90 -1.46 5.87 -16.05
C LEU A 90 -2.50 5.48 -17.10
N HIS A 91 -3.79 5.57 -16.77
CA HIS A 91 -4.88 5.30 -17.71
C HIS A 91 -4.90 6.31 -18.87
N ASP A 92 -4.76 7.61 -18.58
CA ASP A 92 -4.64 8.66 -19.61
C ASP A 92 -3.44 8.41 -20.55
N HIS A 93 -2.30 7.97 -20.01
CA HIS A 93 -1.14 7.58 -20.81
C HIS A 93 -1.43 6.35 -21.70
N VAL A 94 -2.09 5.32 -21.18
CA VAL A 94 -2.48 4.11 -21.94
C VAL A 94 -3.46 4.44 -23.05
N GLN A 95 -4.52 5.21 -22.77
CA GLN A 95 -5.54 5.59 -23.77
C GLN A 95 -4.96 6.45 -24.91
N LYS A 96 -3.91 7.23 -24.64
CA LYS A 96 -3.20 8.02 -25.67
C LYS A 96 -2.20 7.22 -26.50
N ASN A 97 -1.87 5.99 -26.11
CA ASN A 97 -0.81 5.19 -26.72
C ASN A 97 -1.25 3.72 -26.90
N GLU A 98 -1.91 3.39 -28.02
CA GLU A 98 -2.36 2.02 -28.36
C GLU A 98 -1.24 0.95 -28.31
N ARG A 99 0.04 1.37 -28.41
CA ARG A 99 1.24 0.54 -28.19
C ARG A 99 1.33 -0.03 -26.76
N PHE A 100 0.85 0.71 -25.77
CA PHE A 100 0.82 0.35 -24.36
C PHE A 100 -0.57 -0.14 -23.90
N LYS A 101 -1.44 -0.56 -24.81
CA LYS A 101 -2.75 -1.14 -24.47
C LYS A 101 -2.60 -2.37 -23.58
N GLY A 102 -3.32 -2.39 -22.46
CA GLY A 102 -3.20 -3.42 -21.43
C GLY A 102 -2.02 -3.24 -20.46
N MET A 103 -1.20 -2.20 -20.63
CA MET A 103 -0.18 -1.84 -19.65
C MET A 103 -0.84 -1.34 -18.37
N GLY A 104 -0.27 -1.66 -17.23
CA GLY A 104 -0.79 -1.25 -15.93
C GLY A 104 0.21 -1.44 -14.81
N ALA A 105 -0.22 -1.27 -13.56
CA ALA A 105 0.60 -1.60 -12.40
C ALA A 105 -0.22 -2.11 -11.22
N SER A 106 0.17 -3.25 -10.66
CA SER A 106 -0.18 -3.59 -9.28
C SER A 106 0.54 -2.58 -8.37
N CYS A 107 -0.09 -2.05 -7.32
CA CYS A 107 0.61 -1.10 -6.45
C CYS A 107 0.01 -0.98 -5.05
N GLY A 108 0.87 -0.78 -4.06
CA GLY A 108 0.54 -0.66 -2.65
C GLY A 108 1.31 0.46 -1.99
N ILE A 109 0.66 1.13 -1.04
CA ILE A 109 1.20 2.25 -0.28
C ILE A 109 0.94 1.97 1.21
N VAL A 110 1.97 2.17 2.03
CA VAL A 110 1.93 2.10 3.50
C VAL A 110 2.35 3.47 4.04
N LEU A 111 1.59 4.03 4.97
CA LEU A 111 1.96 5.21 5.75
C LEU A 111 2.10 4.79 7.21
N VAL A 112 3.25 5.06 7.81
CA VAL A 112 3.51 4.93 9.24
C VAL A 112 3.47 6.34 9.82
N ILE A 113 2.47 6.62 10.67
CA ILE A 113 2.23 7.94 11.27
C ILE A 113 2.12 7.73 12.77
N GLU A 114 3.01 8.34 13.55
CA GLU A 114 3.16 8.03 14.98
C GLU A 114 3.27 6.50 15.17
N GLU A 115 2.44 5.88 16.01
CA GLU A 115 2.41 4.43 16.24
C GLU A 115 1.38 3.67 15.36
N LEU A 116 0.86 4.32 14.31
CA LEU A 116 -0.25 3.82 13.49
C LEU A 116 0.16 3.56 12.03
N VAL A 117 -0.11 2.35 11.55
CA VAL A 117 0.09 1.94 10.16
C VAL A 117 -1.22 2.00 9.38
N TYR A 118 -1.23 2.77 8.31
CA TYR A 118 -2.30 2.84 7.33
C TYR A 118 -1.81 2.28 6.00
N TYR A 119 -2.64 1.52 5.28
CA TYR A 119 -2.28 1.00 3.97
C TYR A 119 -3.44 1.04 2.96
N ALA A 120 -3.09 1.11 1.68
CA ALA A 120 -3.99 0.92 0.55
C ALA A 120 -3.28 0.24 -0.62
N TYR A 121 -4.01 -0.55 -1.40
CA TYR A 121 -3.42 -1.33 -2.50
C TYR A 121 -4.41 -1.67 -3.62
N ILE A 122 -3.83 -2.08 -4.74
CA ILE A 122 -4.47 -2.66 -5.91
C ILE A 122 -3.54 -3.68 -6.56
N GLY A 123 -4.09 -4.66 -7.28
CA GLY A 123 -3.33 -5.80 -7.81
C GLY A 123 -2.94 -6.80 -6.74
N ASN A 124 -1.79 -7.44 -6.95
CA ASN A 124 -1.27 -8.58 -6.18
C ASN A 124 -0.05 -8.27 -5.31
N VAL A 125 0.34 -7.00 -5.14
CA VAL A 125 1.30 -6.65 -4.08
C VAL A 125 0.76 -7.05 -2.71
N ARG A 126 1.63 -7.54 -1.83
CA ARG A 126 1.22 -8.01 -0.50
C ARG A 126 1.81 -7.16 0.61
N PHE A 127 1.03 -7.00 1.68
CA PHE A 127 1.46 -6.41 2.93
C PHE A 127 1.26 -7.41 4.06
N TYR A 128 2.28 -7.54 4.89
CA TYR A 128 2.38 -8.48 5.99
C TYR A 128 2.79 -7.75 7.28
N ILE A 129 2.28 -8.21 8.41
CA ILE A 129 2.82 -7.96 9.74
C ILE A 129 3.25 -9.29 10.34
N LEU A 130 4.41 -9.32 10.98
CA LEU A 130 4.87 -10.45 11.79
C LEU A 130 4.99 -9.97 13.24
N ARG A 131 4.32 -10.70 14.13
CA ARG A 131 4.22 -10.41 15.58
C ARG A 131 4.11 -11.74 16.33
N ASP A 132 4.72 -11.85 17.51
CA ASP A 132 4.76 -13.11 18.29
C ASP A 132 5.18 -14.33 17.43
N ASN A 133 6.25 -14.17 16.64
CA ASN A 133 6.75 -15.10 15.61
C ASN A 133 5.73 -15.54 14.53
N THR A 134 4.55 -14.94 14.49
CA THR A 134 3.44 -15.31 13.60
C THR A 134 3.30 -14.29 12.49
N ILE A 135 3.31 -14.76 11.23
CA ILE A 135 3.06 -13.94 10.04
C ILE A 135 1.56 -13.82 9.74
N TYR A 136 1.10 -12.60 9.46
CA TYR A 136 -0.27 -12.28 9.11
C TYR A 136 -0.31 -11.50 7.79
N ARG A 137 -0.94 -12.07 6.75
CA ARG A 137 -1.22 -11.34 5.50
C ARG A 137 -2.37 -10.36 5.71
N LEU A 138 -2.14 -9.09 5.37
CA LEU A 138 -3.08 -7.98 5.53
C LEU A 138 -3.83 -7.63 4.24
N THR A 139 -3.38 -8.18 3.11
CA THR A 139 -3.98 -8.02 1.77
C THR A 139 -4.71 -9.28 1.30
N ARG A 140 -5.68 -9.07 0.40
CA ARG A 140 -6.29 -10.10 -0.45
C ARG A 140 -6.07 -9.67 -1.90
N ASP A 141 -5.23 -10.40 -2.61
CA ASP A 141 -4.75 -10.09 -3.94
C ASP A 141 -5.91 -9.88 -4.93
N HIS A 142 -5.81 -8.91 -5.83
CA HIS A 142 -6.84 -8.62 -6.84
C HIS A 142 -6.56 -9.38 -8.15
N THR A 143 -6.52 -10.71 -8.08
CA THR A 143 -6.16 -11.60 -9.19
C THR A 143 -7.35 -12.41 -9.71
N LYS A 144 -7.22 -12.96 -10.92
CA LYS A 144 -8.32 -13.63 -11.62
C LYS A 144 -8.84 -14.85 -10.87
N ALA A 145 -7.95 -15.61 -10.22
CA ALA A 145 -8.36 -16.72 -9.35
C ALA A 145 -9.13 -16.22 -8.11
N GLN A 146 -8.70 -15.10 -7.50
CA GLN A 146 -9.39 -14.55 -6.34
C GLN A 146 -10.78 -13.97 -6.71
N THR A 147 -10.92 -13.38 -7.91
CA THR A 147 -12.21 -12.98 -8.49
C THR A 147 -13.07 -14.20 -8.85
N ALA A 148 -12.49 -15.30 -9.34
CA ALA A 148 -13.21 -16.54 -9.63
C ALA A 148 -13.71 -17.25 -8.36
N LEU A 149 -12.92 -17.22 -7.28
CA LEU A 149 -13.31 -17.75 -5.97
C LEU A 149 -14.48 -16.95 -5.39
N ALA A 150 -14.42 -15.62 -5.43
CA ALA A 150 -15.51 -14.70 -5.03
C ALA A 150 -16.67 -14.60 -6.06
N GLN A 151 -16.83 -15.65 -6.86
CA GLN A 151 -17.93 -15.89 -7.80
C GLN A 151 -18.33 -17.38 -7.78
N ASN A 152 -17.86 -18.16 -6.79
CA ASN A 152 -18.02 -19.61 -6.65
C ASN A 152 -17.63 -20.45 -7.90
N LYS A 153 -16.74 -19.93 -8.76
CA LYS A 153 -16.26 -20.64 -9.97
C LYS A 153 -15.13 -21.62 -9.69
N ILE A 154 -14.37 -21.38 -8.62
CA ILE A 154 -13.38 -22.30 -8.04
C ILE A 154 -13.60 -22.40 -6.53
N ASN A 155 -13.12 -23.47 -5.90
CA ASN A 155 -13.10 -23.61 -4.44
C ASN A 155 -11.73 -23.20 -3.86
N GLU A 156 -11.69 -22.88 -2.56
CA GLU A 156 -10.49 -22.36 -1.87
C GLU A 156 -9.28 -23.30 -2.00
N GLU A 157 -9.50 -24.62 -1.98
CA GLU A 157 -8.47 -25.67 -2.16
C GLU A 157 -7.75 -25.61 -3.53
N LYS A 158 -8.36 -24.96 -4.54
CA LYS A 158 -7.76 -24.80 -5.88
C LYS A 158 -7.15 -23.43 -6.11
N LEU A 159 -7.37 -22.46 -5.23
CA LEU A 159 -7.01 -21.04 -5.44
C LEU A 159 -5.55 -20.86 -5.88
N GLU A 160 -4.61 -21.50 -5.17
CA GLU A 160 -3.17 -21.38 -5.42
C GLU A 160 -2.71 -22.16 -6.67
N SER A 161 -3.53 -23.09 -7.17
CA SER A 161 -3.27 -23.90 -8.38
C SER A 161 -3.96 -23.38 -9.63
N ASP A 162 -4.79 -22.34 -9.51
CA ASP A 162 -5.50 -21.74 -10.64
C ASP A 162 -4.53 -20.94 -11.53
N PRO A 163 -4.57 -21.07 -12.87
CA PRO A 163 -3.69 -20.30 -13.77
C PRO A 163 -3.81 -18.77 -13.62
N GLY A 164 -4.92 -18.28 -13.07
CA GLY A 164 -5.15 -16.88 -12.75
C GLY A 164 -4.67 -16.43 -11.38
N PHE A 165 -3.96 -17.26 -10.59
CA PHE A 165 -3.58 -16.95 -9.20
C PHE A 165 -2.68 -15.72 -9.08
N TYR A 166 -1.66 -15.61 -9.94
CA TYR A 166 -0.78 -14.43 -10.03
C TYR A 166 -1.23 -13.40 -11.08
N ILE A 167 -2.27 -13.69 -11.88
CA ILE A 167 -2.70 -12.77 -12.94
C ILE A 167 -3.62 -11.70 -12.36
N ALA A 168 -3.11 -10.47 -12.26
CA ALA A 168 -3.90 -9.32 -11.84
C ALA A 168 -5.19 -9.16 -12.69
N ASP A 169 -6.31 -9.01 -11.98
CA ASP A 169 -7.65 -8.74 -12.50
C ASP A 169 -7.99 -7.25 -12.37
N ARG A 170 -7.44 -6.59 -11.33
CA ARG A 170 -7.55 -5.13 -11.11
C ARG A 170 -6.17 -4.52 -10.85
N ALA A 171 -5.73 -3.63 -11.73
CA ALA A 171 -4.46 -2.91 -11.65
C ALA A 171 -4.66 -1.41 -11.96
N LEU A 172 -3.70 -0.56 -11.59
CA LEU A 172 -3.65 0.82 -12.04
C LEU A 172 -3.54 0.87 -13.57
N GLY A 173 -4.26 1.78 -14.21
CA GLY A 173 -4.20 2.01 -15.67
C GLY A 173 -5.19 1.21 -16.51
N PHE A 174 -5.66 0.05 -16.03
CA PHE A 174 -6.62 -0.79 -16.75
C PHE A 174 -7.93 -0.05 -17.02
N ASP A 175 -8.66 0.27 -15.95
CA ASP A 175 -9.91 1.01 -15.99
C ASP A 175 -9.73 2.47 -15.53
N LYS A 176 -10.64 3.34 -15.97
CA LYS A 176 -10.68 4.74 -15.54
C LYS A 176 -11.12 4.88 -14.08
N ASP A 177 -12.21 4.21 -13.73
CA ASP A 177 -12.93 4.34 -12.47
C ASP A 177 -12.74 3.05 -11.65
N VAL A 178 -11.87 3.12 -10.62
CA VAL A 178 -11.24 1.94 -10.00
C VAL A 178 -11.45 1.92 -8.49
N ASN A 179 -11.85 0.76 -7.96
CA ASN A 179 -12.05 0.54 -6.53
C ASN A 179 -10.79 0.01 -5.83
N PHE A 180 -10.02 0.88 -5.18
CA PHE A 180 -8.87 0.52 -4.35
C PHE A 180 -9.28 -0.15 -3.03
N SER A 181 -8.44 -1.06 -2.53
CA SER A 181 -8.61 -1.63 -1.19
C SER A 181 -7.84 -0.76 -0.19
N VAL A 182 -8.51 -0.30 0.86
CA VAL A 182 -7.95 0.62 1.88
C VAL A 182 -8.24 0.07 3.26
N CYS A 183 -7.28 0.19 4.19
CA CYS A 183 -7.46 -0.17 5.60
C CYS A 183 -8.68 0.56 6.21
N LYS A 184 -9.65 -0.19 6.75
CA LYS A 184 -10.83 0.41 7.43
C LYS A 184 -10.43 1.09 8.74
N GLN A 185 -9.49 0.49 9.45
CA GLN A 185 -8.84 1.00 10.67
C GLN A 185 -7.31 0.90 10.49
N PRO A 186 -6.51 1.79 11.09
CA PRO A 186 -5.08 1.60 11.18
C PRO A 186 -4.73 0.38 12.04
N ILE A 187 -3.54 -0.15 11.84
CA ILE A 187 -2.92 -1.14 12.74
C ILE A 187 -2.09 -0.36 13.76
N SER A 188 -2.28 -0.66 15.05
CA SER A 188 -1.37 -0.17 16.10
C SER A 188 -0.10 -0.99 16.05
N MET A 189 1.05 -0.33 15.93
CA MET A 189 2.34 -0.98 16.05
C MET A 189 2.58 -1.39 17.51
N GLU A 190 3.32 -2.48 17.68
CA GLU A 190 3.86 -2.95 18.96
C GLU A 190 5.38 -3.12 18.82
N GLU A 191 6.11 -3.14 19.94
CA GLU A 191 7.57 -3.28 19.92
C GLU A 191 7.96 -4.66 19.37
N HIS A 192 8.97 -4.70 18.50
CA HIS A 192 9.41 -5.87 17.72
C HIS A 192 8.45 -6.32 16.61
N ASP A 193 7.43 -5.53 16.26
CA ASP A 193 6.69 -5.75 15.00
C ASP A 193 7.63 -5.69 13.80
N MET A 194 7.48 -6.64 12.88
CA MET A 194 8.11 -6.61 11.56
C MET A 194 7.03 -6.39 10.49
N LEU A 195 7.18 -5.34 9.69
CA LEU A 195 6.26 -4.99 8.60
C LEU A 195 6.93 -5.25 7.25
N LEU A 196 6.26 -5.97 6.34
CA LEU A 196 6.79 -6.35 5.04
C LEU A 196 5.80 -5.99 3.93
N LEU A 197 6.17 -5.04 3.07
CA LEU A 197 5.49 -4.72 1.81
C LEU A 197 6.29 -5.36 0.66
N THR A 198 5.65 -6.01 -0.32
CA THR A 198 6.37 -6.72 -1.39
C THR A 198 5.58 -6.90 -2.70
N SER A 199 6.29 -6.96 -3.85
CA SER A 199 5.80 -7.49 -5.13
C SER A 199 5.77 -9.03 -5.12
N ASP A 200 5.24 -9.66 -6.17
CA ASP A 200 4.97 -11.09 -6.13
C ASP A 200 6.17 -12.01 -6.35
N GLY A 201 7.29 -11.52 -6.92
CA GLY A 201 8.53 -12.29 -7.07
C GLY A 201 9.16 -12.74 -5.75
N LEU A 202 8.80 -12.17 -4.60
CA LEU A 202 9.18 -12.70 -3.29
C LEU A 202 8.35 -13.94 -2.93
N PHE A 203 7.02 -13.85 -3.01
CA PHE A 203 6.11 -14.88 -2.51
C PHE A 203 5.69 -15.94 -3.56
N LYS A 204 6.06 -15.76 -4.83
CA LYS A 204 6.14 -16.82 -5.85
C LYS A 204 7.17 -17.88 -5.46
N GLU A 205 8.28 -17.45 -4.87
CA GLU A 205 9.49 -18.26 -4.67
C GLU A 205 9.71 -18.65 -3.19
N LEU A 206 9.15 -17.90 -2.22
CA LEU A 206 9.19 -18.19 -0.78
C LEU A 206 7.80 -18.27 -0.14
N THR A 207 7.54 -19.33 0.62
CA THR A 207 6.31 -19.46 1.42
C THR A 207 6.30 -18.52 2.63
N GLU A 208 5.11 -18.20 3.15
CA GLU A 208 4.93 -17.34 4.32
C GLU A 208 5.71 -17.85 5.56
N ASN A 209 5.88 -19.18 5.69
CA ASN A 209 6.71 -19.80 6.74
C ASN A 209 8.22 -19.52 6.54
N GLN A 210 8.73 -19.59 5.31
CA GLN A 210 10.15 -19.30 5.01
C GLN A 210 10.45 -17.80 5.14
N ILE A 211 9.47 -16.94 4.87
CA ILE A 211 9.57 -15.50 5.14
C ILE A 211 9.67 -15.26 6.66
N ALA A 212 8.80 -15.90 7.45
CA ALA A 212 8.84 -15.79 8.91
C ALA A 212 10.14 -16.37 9.51
N GLU A 213 10.67 -17.48 8.98
CA GLU A 213 11.96 -18.06 9.39
C GLU A 213 13.13 -17.06 9.27
N VAL A 214 13.15 -16.24 8.21
CA VAL A 214 14.20 -15.23 7.98
C VAL A 214 14.00 -13.96 8.81
N VAL A 215 12.75 -13.63 9.15
CA VAL A 215 12.38 -12.36 9.81
C VAL A 215 12.27 -12.49 11.33
N ASN A 216 12.19 -13.70 11.86
CA ASN A 216 12.18 -14.00 13.30
C ASN A 216 13.59 -14.22 13.89
N ASP A 217 14.67 -13.81 13.21
CA ASP A 217 16.05 -13.87 13.71
C ASP A 217 16.33 -12.66 14.63
N PRO A 218 16.51 -12.87 15.96
CA PRO A 218 16.61 -11.77 16.92
C PRO A 218 17.96 -11.05 16.91
N ASP A 219 19.01 -11.69 16.39
CA ASP A 219 20.37 -11.15 16.33
C ASP A 219 20.64 -10.44 14.98
N ALA A 220 19.77 -10.63 13.99
CA ALA A 220 19.87 -10.03 12.67
C ALA A 220 19.46 -8.54 12.63
N SER A 221 20.10 -7.78 11.74
CA SER A 221 19.64 -6.43 11.39
C SER A 221 18.54 -6.47 10.31
N VAL A 222 17.69 -5.44 10.26
CA VAL A 222 16.66 -5.32 9.21
C VAL A 222 17.29 -5.30 7.80
N ASP A 223 18.48 -4.70 7.65
CA ASP A 223 19.28 -4.76 6.43
C ASP A 223 19.68 -6.19 6.04
N PHE A 224 20.12 -7.00 7.00
CA PHE A 224 20.50 -8.39 6.76
C PHE A 224 19.27 -9.24 6.43
N MET A 225 18.19 -9.14 7.21
CA MET A 225 16.95 -9.88 6.98
C MET A 225 16.35 -9.57 5.60
N ALA A 226 16.25 -8.30 5.23
CA ALA A 226 15.75 -7.88 3.92
C ALA A 226 16.64 -8.41 2.77
N THR A 227 17.96 -8.35 2.94
CA THR A 227 18.92 -8.86 1.95
C THR A 227 18.84 -10.38 1.80
N ASN A 228 18.71 -11.11 2.92
CA ASN A 228 18.56 -12.55 2.98
C ASN A 228 17.24 -13.01 2.33
N LEU A 229 16.12 -12.33 2.59
CA LEU A 229 14.84 -12.57 1.90
C LEU A 229 14.99 -12.45 0.37
N ALA A 230 15.51 -11.32 -0.10
CA ALA A 230 15.65 -11.07 -1.53
C ALA A 230 16.62 -12.06 -2.19
N GLN A 231 17.72 -12.41 -1.54
CA GLN A 231 18.69 -13.39 -2.04
C GLN A 231 18.14 -14.82 -2.04
N LYS A 232 17.38 -15.25 -1.02
CA LYS A 232 16.76 -16.58 -0.99
C LYS A 232 15.75 -16.76 -2.13
N ALA A 233 14.93 -15.75 -2.43
CA ALA A 233 14.02 -15.78 -3.58
C ALA A 233 14.79 -15.82 -4.93
N ASP A 234 15.84 -15.01 -5.07
CA ASP A 234 16.67 -15.00 -6.28
C ASP A 234 17.35 -16.36 -6.53
N GLN A 235 17.84 -16.99 -5.46
CA GLN A 235 18.50 -18.31 -5.46
C GLN A 235 17.55 -19.50 -5.66
N ALA A 236 16.28 -19.39 -5.27
CA ALA A 236 15.24 -20.35 -5.69
C ALA A 236 15.04 -20.35 -7.23
N GLY A 237 15.54 -19.30 -7.88
CA GLY A 237 15.54 -19.13 -9.32
C GLY A 237 14.44 -18.17 -9.76
N ALA A 238 14.36 -17.00 -9.14
CA ALA A 238 13.29 -16.04 -9.36
C ALA A 238 12.97 -15.81 -10.84
N SER A 239 11.73 -16.16 -11.18
CA SER A 239 11.14 -15.98 -12.51
C SER A 239 10.72 -14.54 -12.79
N ASP A 240 10.60 -13.72 -11.75
CA ASP A 240 10.06 -12.36 -11.78
C ASP A 240 10.91 -11.38 -10.94
N ASN A 241 10.53 -10.10 -10.96
CA ASN A 241 11.21 -9.08 -10.17
C ASN A 241 10.90 -9.22 -8.67
N ILE A 242 11.93 -9.06 -7.83
CA ILE A 242 11.80 -9.19 -6.36
C ILE A 242 11.95 -7.80 -5.76
N THR A 243 10.84 -7.17 -5.35
CA THR A 243 10.87 -5.90 -4.62
C THR A 243 10.19 -6.04 -3.27
N LEU A 244 10.87 -5.54 -2.23
CA LEU A 244 10.36 -5.56 -0.86
C LEU A 244 10.83 -4.33 -0.09
N THR A 245 10.04 -3.94 0.90
CA THR A 245 10.41 -3.04 1.99
C THR A 245 10.10 -3.75 3.30
N LEU A 246 11.14 -4.09 4.07
CA LEU A 246 11.04 -4.65 5.42
C LEU A 246 11.27 -3.52 6.44
N MET A 247 10.46 -3.48 7.50
CA MET A 247 10.53 -2.49 8.57
C MET A 247 10.50 -3.20 9.92
N HIS A 248 11.33 -2.77 10.86
CA HIS A 248 11.39 -3.24 12.25
C HIS A 248 10.97 -2.09 13.17
N VAL A 249 9.94 -2.31 13.98
CA VAL A 249 9.47 -1.39 15.02
C VAL A 249 10.23 -1.64 16.32
N PHE A 250 10.81 -0.59 16.91
CA PHE A 250 11.57 -0.67 18.17
C PHE A 250 11.36 0.58 19.04
N ASP A 251 11.50 0.45 20.36
CA ASP A 251 11.56 1.61 21.25
C ASP A 251 13.00 2.16 21.30
N PRO A 252 13.25 3.41 20.87
CA PRO A 252 14.59 3.98 20.85
C PRO A 252 15.17 4.23 22.26
N GLU A 253 14.35 4.28 23.32
CA GLU A 253 14.83 4.42 24.71
C GLU A 253 15.12 3.07 25.37
N LYS A 254 14.65 1.94 24.81
CA LYS A 254 14.97 0.58 25.29
C LYS A 254 16.13 -0.08 24.58
N VAL A 255 16.61 0.46 23.45
CA VAL A 255 17.89 0.04 22.87
C VAL A 255 18.96 0.23 23.96
N PRO A 256 19.61 -0.85 24.44
CA PRO A 256 20.63 -0.69 25.46
C PRO A 256 21.73 0.20 24.91
N PHE A 257 22.30 1.07 25.75
CA PHE A 257 23.49 1.83 25.40
C PHE A 257 24.68 0.86 25.26
N THR A 258 24.78 0.22 24.10
CA THR A 258 26.08 0.05 23.46
C THR A 258 26.67 1.45 23.41
N PRO A 259 27.80 1.73 24.06
CA PRO A 259 28.61 2.86 23.64
C PRO A 259 28.83 2.71 22.14
N GLU A 260 28.89 3.81 21.40
CA GLU A 260 29.73 3.78 20.21
C GLU A 260 31.10 3.31 20.70
N THR A 261 31.49 2.08 20.33
CA THR A 261 32.84 1.60 20.58
C THR A 261 33.72 2.50 19.74
N GLY A 262 34.23 3.53 20.40
CA GLY A 262 35.26 4.42 19.91
C GLY A 262 36.56 3.65 19.75
N GLU A 263 36.57 2.68 18.83
CA GLU A 263 37.58 2.64 17.80
C GLU A 263 37.67 4.03 17.17
N LYS A 264 38.37 4.91 17.89
CA LYS A 264 39.48 5.61 17.28
C LYS A 264 40.23 4.54 16.50
N THR A 265 39.96 4.49 15.21
CA THR A 265 40.86 3.84 14.27
C THR A 265 42.17 4.58 14.44
N GLU A 266 43.07 4.00 15.24
CA GLU A 266 44.47 4.42 15.20
C GLU A 266 44.88 4.23 13.74
N ILE A 267 45.10 5.36 13.06
CA ILE A 267 45.62 5.36 11.71
C ILE A 267 47.08 4.92 11.81
N VAL A 268 47.28 3.61 11.94
CA VAL A 268 48.56 2.96 11.69
C VAL A 268 48.92 3.35 10.27
N GLU A 269 49.88 4.28 10.13
CA GLU A 269 50.31 4.78 8.83
C GLU A 269 50.94 3.66 8.01
N GLY A 270 50.09 2.92 7.29
CA GLY A 270 50.46 1.85 6.37
C GLY A 270 51.18 2.40 5.14
N LYS A 271 52.41 2.89 5.33
CA LYS A 271 53.28 3.47 4.28
C LYS A 271 53.79 2.41 3.31
N LYS A 272 52.87 1.89 2.48
CA LYS A 272 53.14 1.18 1.22
C LYS A 272 52.21 1.72 0.15
N GLY A 273 52.51 2.93 -0.33
CA GLY A 273 51.87 3.48 -1.53
C GLY A 273 52.11 2.58 -2.74
N ILE A 274 51.14 2.55 -3.65
CA ILE A 274 51.17 1.72 -4.88
C ILE A 274 52.49 1.96 -5.63
N PRO A 275 53.30 0.92 -5.91
CA PRO A 275 54.63 1.10 -6.51
C PRO A 275 54.50 1.71 -7.91
N ARG A 276 55.41 2.65 -8.24
CA ARG A 276 55.36 3.46 -9.47
C ARG A 276 55.21 2.65 -10.76
N ALA A 277 55.69 1.41 -10.81
CA ALA A 277 55.49 0.49 -11.93
C ALA A 277 54.00 0.24 -12.27
N VAL A 278 53.11 0.14 -11.27
CA VAL A 278 51.66 -0.07 -11.49
C VAL A 278 51.03 1.18 -12.11
N TRP A 279 51.43 2.38 -11.67
CA TRP A 279 50.98 3.63 -12.29
C TRP A 279 51.47 3.77 -13.73
N ILE A 280 52.69 3.31 -14.05
CA ILE A 280 53.21 3.26 -15.42
C ILE A 280 52.38 2.29 -16.28
N VAL A 281 52.07 1.08 -15.78
CA VAL A 281 51.24 0.11 -16.51
C VAL A 281 49.83 0.65 -16.76
N LEU A 282 49.18 1.24 -15.76
CA LEU A 282 47.85 1.85 -15.92
C LEU A 282 47.88 3.03 -16.91
N GLY A 283 48.94 3.85 -16.88
CA GLY A 283 49.14 4.93 -17.85
C GLY A 283 49.32 4.44 -19.28
N VAL A 284 50.08 3.36 -19.50
CA VAL A 284 50.26 2.73 -20.82
C VAL A 284 48.96 2.11 -21.33
N ILE A 285 48.19 1.42 -20.47
CA ILE A 285 46.88 0.86 -20.85
C ILE A 285 45.92 1.98 -21.26
N GLY A 286 45.86 3.08 -20.48
CA GLY A 286 45.05 4.25 -20.81
C GLY A 286 45.46 4.91 -22.13
N LEU A 287 46.76 5.02 -22.40
CA LEU A 287 47.28 5.59 -23.65
C LEU A 287 46.93 4.71 -24.88
N VAL A 288 47.05 3.39 -24.76
CA VAL A 288 46.68 2.46 -25.84
C VAL A 288 45.18 2.51 -26.12
N ALA A 289 44.33 2.57 -25.09
CA ALA A 289 42.89 2.74 -25.24
C ALA A 289 42.53 4.09 -25.90
N LEU A 290 43.21 5.18 -25.52
CA LEU A 290 43.02 6.50 -26.13
C LEU A 290 43.39 6.50 -27.63
N LEU A 291 44.51 5.88 -28.00
CA LEU A 291 44.96 5.78 -29.39
C LEU A 291 43.98 4.94 -30.25
N TYR A 292 43.44 3.85 -29.71
CA TYR A 292 42.37 3.10 -30.37
C TYR A 292 41.09 3.93 -30.55
N GLY A 293 40.65 4.66 -29.52
CA GLY A 293 39.46 5.53 -29.61
C GLY A 293 39.61 6.66 -30.64
N ILE A 294 40.80 7.24 -30.77
CA ILE A 294 41.10 8.26 -31.78
C ILE A 294 41.08 7.65 -33.21
N SER A 295 41.48 6.39 -33.37
CA SER A 295 41.46 5.70 -34.67
C SER A 295 40.04 5.45 -35.21
N GLU A 296 39.06 5.22 -34.33
CA GLU A 296 37.63 5.10 -34.71
C GLU A 296 37.05 6.45 -35.16
N ILE A 297 37.24 7.49 -34.33
CA ILE A 297 36.64 8.82 -34.54
C ILE A 297 37.17 9.49 -35.82
N ALA A 298 38.41 9.21 -36.22
CA ALA A 298 39.04 9.82 -37.38
C ALA A 298 38.48 9.35 -38.74
N PHE A 299 37.78 8.21 -38.82
CA PHE A 299 37.42 7.60 -40.11
C PHE A 299 35.99 7.91 -40.59
N ASN A 300 35.15 8.56 -39.77
CA ASN A 300 33.71 8.63 -40.01
C ASN A 300 33.14 10.07 -40.02
N HIS A 301 33.77 10.98 -40.79
CA HIS A 301 33.21 12.31 -41.03
C HIS A 301 33.62 12.92 -42.39
N GLU A 302 32.96 12.49 -43.48
CA GLU A 302 33.00 13.20 -44.77
C GLU A 302 31.57 13.45 -45.31
N ARG A 303 31.38 14.65 -45.89
CA ARG A 303 30.28 15.14 -46.76
C ARG A 303 29.26 16.13 -46.18
N VAL A 304 29.39 17.35 -46.70
CA VAL A 304 28.61 18.60 -46.55
C VAL A 304 28.20 18.98 -48.00
N THR A 305 27.09 19.64 -48.36
CA THR A 305 26.30 20.65 -47.62
C THR A 305 24.86 20.17 -47.30
N THR A 306 23.70 20.76 -47.60
CA THR A 306 23.27 21.88 -48.48
C THR A 306 22.09 22.66 -47.87
N GLU A 307 21.94 23.92 -48.26
CA GLU A 307 21.07 24.93 -47.64
C GLU A 307 19.62 24.93 -48.17
N GLN A 308 18.69 25.57 -47.44
CA GLN A 308 18.13 26.88 -47.85
C GLN A 308 17.31 27.57 -46.74
N LYS A 309 16.90 28.83 -46.97
CA LYS A 309 16.37 29.79 -45.97
C LYS A 309 15.25 30.69 -46.59
N PRO A 310 14.71 31.75 -45.94
CA PRO A 310 13.30 31.80 -45.53
C PRO A 310 12.47 32.90 -46.24
N GLN A 311 11.17 33.02 -45.90
CA GLN A 311 10.36 34.22 -46.19
C GLN A 311 9.36 34.59 -45.07
N LYS A 312 8.77 35.79 -45.14
CA LYS A 312 7.90 36.44 -44.12
C LYS A 312 6.64 37.08 -44.72
N SER A 313 5.53 37.02 -43.98
CA SER A 313 4.42 38.00 -43.92
C SER A 313 3.53 37.59 -42.71
N VAL A 314 3.02 38.40 -41.78
CA VAL A 314 2.72 39.86 -41.61
C VAL A 314 1.31 40.25 -42.09
N VAL A 315 0.63 41.08 -41.28
CA VAL A 315 -0.75 41.64 -41.39
C VAL A 315 -1.88 40.70 -40.89
N ASP A 316 -2.94 41.12 -40.18
CA ASP A 316 -3.14 42.14 -39.11
C ASP A 316 -4.57 41.94 -38.48
N THR A 317 -4.93 42.78 -37.50
CA THR A 317 -6.26 43.15 -36.97
C THR A 317 -6.86 42.39 -35.79
N GLN A 318 -7.19 43.21 -34.78
CA GLN A 318 -8.10 43.00 -33.64
C GLN A 318 -9.49 43.60 -34.01
N PRO A 319 -10.60 43.47 -33.21
CA PRO A 319 -10.60 43.62 -31.75
C PRO A 319 -11.59 42.79 -30.90
N LYS A 320 -11.29 42.78 -29.59
CA LYS A 320 -12.18 42.89 -28.41
C LYS A 320 -13.63 42.37 -28.51
N ASP A 321 -14.04 41.65 -27.45
CA ASP A 321 -14.93 42.33 -26.47
C ASP A 321 -14.63 41.94 -25.02
N THR A 322 -15.27 42.61 -24.05
CA THR A 322 -14.95 42.61 -22.62
C THR A 322 -16.21 42.56 -21.75
N ILE A 323 -16.17 41.92 -20.57
CA ILE A 323 -16.83 42.42 -19.33
C ILE A 323 -16.29 41.67 -18.09
N LYS A 324 -16.51 42.22 -16.90
CA LYS A 324 -15.83 41.90 -15.63
C LYS A 324 -16.72 41.16 -14.59
N PRO A 325 -16.13 40.57 -13.53
CA PRO A 325 -16.82 39.64 -12.61
C PRO A 325 -17.50 40.32 -11.40
N ALA A 326 -18.28 39.54 -10.64
CA ALA A 326 -18.86 39.89 -9.34
C ALA A 326 -18.31 39.03 -8.18
N ARG A 327 -18.56 39.44 -6.92
CA ARG A 327 -17.88 38.95 -5.70
C ARG A 327 -18.77 38.11 -4.77
N THR A 328 -18.15 37.06 -4.21
CA THR A 328 -18.06 36.70 -2.77
C THR A 328 -19.25 36.93 -1.83
N LYS A 329 -19.59 35.90 -1.03
CA LYS A 329 -19.78 36.07 0.43
C LYS A 329 -19.42 34.80 1.23
N ASP A 330 -19.19 35.01 2.51
CA ASP A 330 -18.64 34.09 3.53
C ASP A 330 -19.77 33.57 4.46
N LEU A 331 -19.55 32.47 5.21
CA LEU A 331 -20.34 32.06 6.39
C LEU A 331 -19.69 30.90 7.21
N THR A 332 -18.75 31.26 8.10
CA THR A 332 -18.61 30.80 9.52
C THR A 332 -18.58 29.30 9.95
N LYS A 333 -17.72 29.00 10.94
CA LYS A 333 -17.58 27.72 11.68
C LYS A 333 -18.72 27.45 12.70
N LYS A 334 -18.94 26.17 13.07
CA LYS A 334 -19.55 25.74 14.35
C LYS A 334 -18.81 24.51 14.95
N LYS A 335 -19.02 24.22 16.25
CA LYS A 335 -18.51 23.05 17.02
C LYS A 335 -19.68 22.26 17.64
N GLU A 336 -19.64 20.94 17.60
CA GLU A 336 -20.26 19.98 18.54
C GLU A 336 -19.50 18.63 18.36
N LYS A 337 -18.98 17.95 19.40
CA LYS A 337 -19.57 17.18 20.53
C LYS A 337 -19.80 15.68 20.20
N GLU A 338 -19.31 14.80 21.07
CA GLU A 338 -19.46 13.34 20.98
C GLU A 338 -20.84 12.84 21.47
N PRO A 339 -21.44 11.82 20.84
CA PRO A 339 -22.64 11.12 21.34
C PRO A 339 -22.28 9.88 22.19
N GLN A 340 -22.98 9.68 23.30
CA GLN A 340 -22.74 8.56 24.23
C GLN A 340 -23.65 7.34 23.97
N GLY A 341 -23.06 6.15 24.03
CA GLY A 341 -23.65 4.93 24.61
C GLY A 341 -24.95 4.34 24.00
N VAL A 342 -24.80 3.38 23.07
CA VAL A 342 -25.85 2.38 22.74
C VAL A 342 -25.44 1.01 23.30
N LYS A 343 -26.36 0.29 23.95
CA LYS A 343 -26.15 -1.12 24.38
C LYS A 343 -26.39 -2.08 23.20
N PRO A 344 -25.45 -2.97 22.86
CA PRO A 344 -25.65 -3.94 21.78
C PRO A 344 -26.50 -5.15 22.21
N GLU A 345 -27.30 -5.69 21.28
CA GLU A 345 -27.97 -6.99 21.41
C GLU A 345 -27.12 -8.10 20.75
N PHE A 346 -27.30 -9.36 21.20
CA PHE A 346 -26.42 -10.49 20.84
C PHE A 346 -27.13 -11.64 20.13
N ILE A 347 -26.44 -12.32 19.21
CA ILE A 347 -26.83 -13.63 18.66
C ILE A 347 -25.88 -14.76 19.13
N PRO A 348 -26.37 -16.00 19.31
CA PRO A 348 -25.54 -17.15 19.60
C PRO A 348 -24.87 -17.67 18.32
N TYR A 349 -23.56 -17.94 18.40
CA TYR A 349 -22.75 -18.50 17.31
C TYR A 349 -21.94 -19.71 17.83
N LYS A 350 -21.62 -20.67 16.96
CA LYS A 350 -20.84 -21.87 17.28
C LYS A 350 -19.53 -21.85 16.48
N ILE A 351 -18.39 -21.99 17.17
CA ILE A 351 -17.05 -21.96 16.55
C ILE A 351 -16.87 -23.11 15.57
N GLU A 352 -16.47 -22.79 14.34
CA GLU A 352 -16.24 -23.72 13.24
C GLU A 352 -14.72 -23.92 12.98
N LYS A 353 -14.36 -24.77 12.02
CA LYS A 353 -12.95 -25.07 11.73
C LYS A 353 -12.28 -23.85 11.07
N GLY A 354 -11.33 -23.24 11.76
CA GLY A 354 -10.60 -22.06 11.29
C GLY A 354 -11.14 -20.72 11.81
N ASP A 355 -12.17 -20.73 12.67
CA ASP A 355 -12.63 -19.55 13.39
C ASP A 355 -11.64 -19.12 14.48
N ASN A 356 -11.46 -17.80 14.61
CA ASN A 356 -10.86 -17.15 15.76
C ASN A 356 -11.54 -15.78 15.97
N PHE A 357 -11.37 -15.13 17.13
CA PHE A 357 -12.04 -13.85 17.40
C PHE A 357 -11.66 -12.72 16.43
N TYR A 358 -10.49 -12.78 15.77
CA TYR A 358 -10.12 -11.79 14.75
C TYR A 358 -10.94 -11.98 13.47
N ARG A 359 -10.99 -13.21 12.94
CA ARG A 359 -11.82 -13.58 11.78
C ARG A 359 -13.31 -13.36 12.05
N LEU A 360 -13.80 -13.71 13.24
CA LEU A 360 -15.18 -13.45 13.67
C LEU A 360 -15.46 -11.96 13.86
N GLY A 361 -14.47 -11.20 14.35
CA GLY A 361 -14.57 -9.74 14.46
C GLY A 361 -14.71 -9.06 13.09
N ILE A 362 -13.98 -9.54 12.08
CA ILE A 362 -14.15 -9.10 10.69
C ILE A 362 -15.53 -9.55 10.16
N ARG A 363 -15.88 -10.84 10.30
CA ARG A 363 -17.14 -11.45 9.79
C ARG A 363 -18.40 -10.79 10.34
N PHE A 364 -18.36 -10.28 11.56
CA PHE A 364 -19.50 -9.68 12.25
C PHE A 364 -19.32 -8.21 12.63
N ASN A 365 -18.29 -7.54 12.11
CA ASN A 365 -18.02 -6.11 12.29
C ASN A 365 -17.94 -5.66 13.77
N VAL A 366 -17.19 -6.41 14.59
CA VAL A 366 -17.00 -6.19 16.04
C VAL A 366 -15.54 -6.39 16.46
N THR A 367 -15.06 -5.67 17.47
CA THR A 367 -13.65 -5.81 17.89
C THR A 367 -13.40 -7.12 18.65
N VAL A 368 -12.18 -7.65 18.57
CA VAL A 368 -11.73 -8.80 19.37
C VAL A 368 -11.98 -8.55 20.85
N GLN A 369 -11.60 -7.37 21.34
CA GLN A 369 -11.79 -6.94 22.73
C GLN A 369 -13.27 -6.95 23.16
N LEU A 370 -14.19 -6.57 22.26
CA LEU A 370 -15.63 -6.64 22.53
C LEU A 370 -16.12 -8.10 22.56
N LEU A 371 -15.68 -8.94 21.62
CA LEU A 371 -15.98 -10.38 21.64
C LEU A 371 -15.45 -11.06 22.92
N GLU A 372 -14.22 -10.78 23.33
CA GLU A 372 -13.63 -11.30 24.56
C GLU A 372 -14.43 -10.86 25.80
N LYS A 373 -14.73 -9.56 25.91
CA LYS A 373 -15.50 -8.95 27.01
C LYS A 373 -16.93 -9.47 27.11
N VAL A 374 -17.58 -9.72 25.98
CA VAL A 374 -18.97 -10.24 25.89
C VAL A 374 -19.06 -11.74 26.19
N ASN A 375 -17.98 -12.48 25.96
CA ASN A 375 -17.93 -13.92 26.16
C ASN A 375 -17.22 -14.37 27.45
N ASN A 376 -16.49 -13.46 28.11
CA ASN A 376 -15.58 -13.75 29.22
C ASN A 376 -14.55 -14.86 28.87
N VAL A 377 -14.02 -14.76 27.65
CA VAL A 377 -13.09 -15.72 27.04
C VAL A 377 -11.99 -14.91 26.36
N GLN A 378 -10.72 -15.34 26.48
CA GLN A 378 -9.61 -14.74 25.71
C GLN A 378 -9.53 -15.40 24.33
N ALA A 379 -9.11 -14.68 23.29
CA ALA A 379 -9.01 -15.18 21.92
C ALA A 379 -8.19 -16.48 21.83
N LYS A 380 -7.06 -16.55 22.55
CA LYS A 380 -6.19 -17.73 22.69
C LYS A 380 -6.76 -18.91 23.48
N ARG A 381 -8.01 -18.82 23.96
CA ARG A 381 -8.74 -19.88 24.69
C ARG A 381 -9.99 -20.37 23.96
N LEU A 382 -10.24 -19.88 22.74
CA LEU A 382 -11.37 -20.27 21.92
C LEU A 382 -11.22 -21.73 21.44
N ARG A 383 -12.30 -22.52 21.49
CA ARG A 383 -12.29 -23.95 21.11
C ARG A 383 -13.28 -24.27 20.00
N LEU A 384 -12.91 -25.20 19.12
CA LEU A 384 -13.81 -25.75 18.10
C LEU A 384 -15.13 -26.22 18.75
N GLY A 385 -16.26 -25.87 18.16
CA GLY A 385 -17.60 -26.24 18.64
C GLY A 385 -18.09 -25.49 19.88
N GLN A 386 -17.28 -24.63 20.50
CA GLN A 386 -17.71 -23.74 21.58
C GLN A 386 -18.85 -22.83 21.11
N ARG A 387 -19.78 -22.49 22.01
CA ARG A 387 -20.79 -21.46 21.75
C ARG A 387 -20.38 -20.12 22.35
N ILE A 388 -20.56 -19.05 21.58
CA ILE A 388 -20.27 -17.66 21.93
C ILE A 388 -21.46 -16.75 21.57
N ARG A 389 -21.40 -15.51 22.04
CA ARG A 389 -22.32 -14.41 21.74
C ARG A 389 -21.62 -13.39 20.85
N ILE A 390 -22.23 -13.05 19.72
CA ILE A 390 -21.78 -11.98 18.82
C ILE A 390 -22.71 -10.76 19.02
N PRO A 391 -22.20 -9.55 19.33
CA PRO A 391 -23.01 -8.32 19.31
C PRO A 391 -23.33 -7.92 17.86
N VAL A 392 -24.60 -7.65 17.51
CA VAL A 392 -25.00 -7.44 16.10
C VAL A 392 -26.04 -6.33 15.84
N LYS A 393 -26.49 -5.59 16.84
CA LYS A 393 -27.52 -4.54 16.66
C LYS A 393 -27.24 -3.30 17.50
N ALA A 394 -27.49 -2.13 16.92
CA ALA A 394 -27.72 -0.88 17.63
C ALA A 394 -29.20 -0.49 17.48
N ILE A 395 -29.85 -0.11 18.58
CA ILE A 395 -31.17 0.54 18.55
C ILE A 395 -30.95 2.01 18.85
N HIS A 396 -31.47 2.86 17.97
CA HIS A 396 -31.40 4.31 18.08
C HIS A 396 -32.80 4.88 18.33
N LYS A 397 -32.93 5.85 19.23
CA LYS A 397 -34.19 6.55 19.49
C LYS A 397 -34.14 7.92 18.83
N VAL A 398 -35.04 8.17 17.88
CA VAL A 398 -35.13 9.41 17.09
C VAL A 398 -35.35 10.60 18.03
N GLU A 399 -34.44 11.57 18.00
CA GLU A 399 -34.56 12.83 18.72
C GLU A 399 -35.46 13.83 17.96
N LYS A 400 -35.86 14.92 18.63
CA LYS A 400 -36.85 15.87 18.08
C LYS A 400 -36.32 16.60 16.84
N GLY A 401 -36.83 16.23 15.66
CA GLY A 401 -36.39 16.78 14.38
C GLY A 401 -35.09 16.17 13.84
N GLU A 402 -34.64 15.04 14.39
CA GLU A 402 -33.49 14.30 13.87
C GLU A 402 -33.87 13.61 12.54
N MET A 403 -33.06 13.82 11.49
CA MET A 403 -33.35 13.31 10.15
C MET A 403 -32.76 11.91 9.96
N LEU A 404 -33.41 11.07 9.14
CA LEU A 404 -32.89 9.73 8.84
C LEU A 404 -31.52 9.74 8.15
N SER A 405 -31.20 10.82 7.41
CA SER A 405 -29.88 11.09 6.84
C SER A 405 -28.81 11.32 7.91
N THR A 406 -29.09 12.15 8.93
CA THR A 406 -28.16 12.38 10.05
C THR A 406 -27.97 11.14 10.92
N ILE A 407 -29.01 10.31 11.06
CA ILE A 407 -28.93 9.00 11.75
C ILE A 407 -28.09 8.02 10.93
N ALA A 408 -28.30 7.95 9.60
CA ALA A 408 -27.50 7.14 8.69
C ALA A 408 -26.00 7.50 8.73
N GLU A 409 -25.67 8.79 8.74
CA GLU A 409 -24.29 9.27 8.87
C GLU A 409 -23.68 8.90 10.24
N LYS A 410 -24.42 9.14 11.34
CA LYS A 410 -24.06 8.84 12.74
C LYS A 410 -23.73 7.37 13.02
N TYR A 411 -24.32 6.43 12.26
CA TYR A 411 -24.04 4.99 12.36
C TYR A 411 -23.36 4.41 11.11
N HIS A 412 -22.86 5.25 10.20
CA HIS A 412 -22.20 4.86 8.93
C HIS A 412 -22.97 3.80 8.14
N THR A 413 -24.31 3.86 8.18
CA THR A 413 -25.23 2.84 7.65
C THR A 413 -26.17 3.52 6.65
N PRO A 414 -26.23 3.11 5.37
CA PRO A 414 -27.01 3.82 4.36
C PRO A 414 -28.50 3.94 4.69
N VAL A 415 -29.10 5.10 4.40
CA VAL A 415 -30.53 5.42 4.66
C VAL A 415 -31.46 4.29 4.19
N LYS A 416 -31.25 3.78 2.97
CA LYS A 416 -32.01 2.67 2.38
C LYS A 416 -32.04 1.39 3.24
N ASP A 417 -30.97 1.11 3.97
CA ASP A 417 -30.82 -0.13 4.72
C ASP A 417 -31.48 0.03 6.10
N ILE A 418 -31.45 1.23 6.68
CA ILE A 418 -32.26 1.58 7.87
C ILE A 418 -33.75 1.59 7.53
N LEU A 419 -34.18 2.14 6.40
CA LEU A 419 -35.57 2.07 5.91
C LEU A 419 -36.05 0.62 5.81
N LYS A 420 -35.29 -0.22 5.10
CA LYS A 420 -35.56 -1.67 4.94
C LYS A 420 -35.62 -2.40 6.29
N ALA A 421 -34.71 -2.10 7.22
CA ALA A 421 -34.65 -2.73 8.54
C ALA A 421 -35.79 -2.33 9.50
N ASN A 422 -36.47 -1.21 9.22
CA ASN A 422 -37.59 -0.68 10.02
C ASN A 422 -38.95 -0.75 9.31
N LYS A 423 -39.00 -1.27 8.07
CA LYS A 423 -40.20 -1.31 7.22
C LYS A 423 -40.83 0.08 7.00
N LEU A 424 -39.98 1.07 6.77
CA LEU A 424 -40.37 2.43 6.40
C LEU A 424 -40.27 2.60 4.88
N ASP A 425 -41.32 3.13 4.25
CA ASP A 425 -41.36 3.35 2.80
C ASP A 425 -40.58 4.61 2.36
N ASP A 426 -40.47 5.60 3.27
CA ASP A 426 -39.82 6.90 3.02
C ASP A 426 -39.08 7.39 4.28
N ALA A 427 -38.22 8.38 4.09
CA ALA A 427 -37.35 8.94 5.13
C ALA A 427 -38.03 10.02 6.00
N ASP A 428 -39.23 10.46 5.64
CA ASP A 428 -39.92 11.61 6.24
C ASP A 428 -40.92 11.19 7.32
N ARG A 429 -41.33 9.92 7.37
CA ARG A 429 -42.17 9.32 8.43
C ARG A 429 -41.52 9.20 9.81
N LEU A 430 -40.34 9.78 10.05
CA LEU A 430 -39.72 9.73 11.38
C LEU A 430 -40.54 10.53 12.40
N SER A 431 -40.91 9.86 13.49
CA SER A 431 -41.60 10.46 14.63
C SER A 431 -40.68 10.58 15.84
N GLU A 432 -40.78 11.69 16.57
CA GLU A 432 -40.02 11.93 17.81
C GLU A 432 -40.22 10.75 18.79
N GLY A 433 -39.11 10.17 19.23
CA GLY A 433 -39.09 9.03 20.15
C GLY A 433 -39.32 7.65 19.53
N MET A 434 -39.48 7.55 18.20
CA MET A 434 -39.48 6.27 17.49
C MET A 434 -38.16 5.52 17.73
N LEU A 435 -38.22 4.19 17.89
CA LEU A 435 -37.05 3.32 17.94
C LEU A 435 -36.73 2.79 16.55
N LEU A 436 -35.57 3.15 16.01
CA LEU A 436 -35.01 2.60 14.79
C LEU A 436 -34.00 1.49 15.12
N ASN A 437 -34.24 0.31 14.54
CA ASN A 437 -33.27 -0.76 14.42
C ASN A 437 -32.22 -0.35 13.38
N ILE A 438 -30.96 -0.18 13.78
CA ILE A 438 -29.87 0.21 12.89
C ILE A 438 -29.06 -1.03 12.49
N PRO A 439 -29.11 -1.47 11.22
CA PRO A 439 -28.30 -2.58 10.73
C PRO A 439 -26.85 -2.11 10.52
N LEU A 440 -26.06 -2.10 11.59
CA LEU A 440 -24.61 -1.88 11.52
C LEU A 440 -24.02 -2.81 10.45
N GLN A 441 -23.39 -2.24 9.42
CA GLN A 441 -23.28 -2.90 8.12
C GLN A 441 -22.77 -4.35 8.19
N TYR A 442 -23.68 -5.27 7.83
CA TYR A 442 -23.37 -6.57 7.28
C TYR A 442 -23.13 -6.39 5.78
N ASP A 443 -22.05 -6.95 5.26
CA ASP A 443 -21.76 -6.93 3.82
C ASP A 443 -22.09 -8.32 3.26
N ASP A 444 -23.29 -8.45 2.69
CA ASP A 444 -23.81 -9.70 2.10
C ASP A 444 -22.87 -10.28 1.01
N LYS A 445 -21.92 -9.48 0.49
CA LYS A 445 -20.95 -9.90 -0.55
C LYS A 445 -19.66 -10.55 0.00
N ILE A 446 -19.67 -10.98 1.25
CA ILE A 446 -18.54 -11.70 1.88
C ILE A 446 -18.80 -13.23 1.95
N SER A 447 -19.96 -13.70 1.46
CA SER A 447 -20.33 -15.12 1.39
C SER A 447 -20.64 -15.65 -0.02
N GLU A 448 -20.15 -14.98 -1.07
CA GLU A 448 -20.10 -15.48 -2.45
C GLU A 448 -18.70 -15.27 -3.08
#